data_AF-A0A9P9WED7-F1
#
_entry.id   AF-A0A9P9WED7-F1
#
_cell.length_a   1.000
_cell.length_b   1.000
_cell.length_c   1.000
_cell.angle_alpha   90.00
_cell.angle_beta   90.00
_cell.angle_gamma   90.00
#
_symmetry.space_group_name_H-M   'P 1'
#
loop_
_entity.id
_entity.type
_entity.pdbx_description
1 polymer ?
#
loop_
_entity_poly.entity_id
_entity_poly.type
_entity_poly.pdbx_seq_one_letter_code
_entity_poly.pdbx_strand_id
1 'polypeptide(L)'
;MRLSSSLASILLAGTRLTGSVSAYPAHTESQAEAREPEFGALDSRGLTLKIGKEPGGDAKCPKTTNPGFEPQPEHKYTMNQIKQAFLQAAKLAADSKQIGDMTMASTSYKGFMEEQKIMAGPPSPEQLSALESLFSNSKTSVSDVALNITRPYLRAIRESPSSRSTPAESQCSRIWRTINNAVKELTEFNDKLAELVFEIHQVSDSHGADILMTDFNQEWAEFAWNCEPFVVKQPASTDLDRETKIQAWINMNAFCSKLTTHGNPKLNMVSDADWVIRRTLEKTPWEVFHHPDIDEEEDFMEDAFLDYRDYELEQRDVRSLNYWVPGAAAWFKLNSKVIYGMEGPMSHEHDWDETNWKGTKGWSKKRFAYWIERFEWISKVTALEKSTKQLAQECADVMKRVQGNSGP
;
A
#
# COMPACT_ATOMS: atom_id res chain seq x y z
N MET A 1 -31.88 -23.74 19.65
CA MET A 1 -32.45 -22.47 20.15
C MET A 1 -31.45 -21.38 19.77
N ARG A 2 -31.83 -20.49 18.84
CA ARG A 2 -31.00 -19.41 18.29
C ARG A 2 -31.20 -18.14 19.13
N LEU A 3 -30.11 -17.49 19.52
CA LEU A 3 -30.00 -16.12 20.04
C LEU A 3 -28.54 -15.69 19.79
N SER A 4 -28.16 -14.48 19.39
CA SER A 4 -28.74 -13.39 18.59
C SER A 4 -27.57 -12.41 18.40
N SER A 5 -27.51 -11.77 17.24
CA SER A 5 -26.46 -10.86 16.77
C SER A 5 -26.20 -9.66 17.71
N SER A 6 -24.93 -9.34 17.97
CA SER A 6 -24.51 -8.13 18.69
C SER A 6 -24.51 -6.91 17.77
N LEU A 7 -25.26 -5.87 18.16
CA LEU A 7 -25.28 -4.53 17.56
C LEU A 7 -23.97 -3.76 17.85
N ALA A 8 -23.49 -3.00 16.87
CA ALA A 8 -22.49 -1.96 17.09
C ALA A 8 -23.18 -0.60 17.31
N SER A 9 -23.00 -0.01 18.49
CA SER A 9 -23.42 1.35 18.84
C SER A 9 -22.19 2.27 18.75
N ILE A 10 -22.20 3.24 17.83
CA ILE A 10 -21.17 4.28 17.77
C ILE A 10 -21.62 5.44 18.69
N LEU A 11 -20.90 5.66 19.78
CA LEU A 11 -21.09 6.76 20.72
C LEU A 11 -20.07 7.86 20.42
N LEU A 12 -20.53 8.99 19.88
CA LEU A 12 -19.74 10.22 19.82
C LEU A 12 -19.87 10.95 21.16
N ALA A 13 -18.75 11.06 21.89
CA ALA A 13 -18.67 11.81 23.14
C ALA A 13 -18.34 13.28 22.84
N GLY A 14 -19.22 14.19 23.27
CA GLY A 14 -18.99 15.64 23.23
C GLY A 14 -20.27 16.47 23.26
N THR A 15 -20.74 16.79 24.47
CA THR A 15 -21.91 17.64 24.81
C THR A 15 -23.30 17.15 24.37
N ARG A 16 -24.27 17.22 25.31
CA ARG A 16 -25.61 16.60 25.28
C ARG A 16 -26.45 17.03 24.06
N LEU A 17 -26.35 16.30 22.96
CA LEU A 17 -27.42 16.19 21.95
C LEU A 17 -28.37 15.06 22.40
N THR A 18 -29.54 15.42 22.92
CA THR A 18 -30.60 14.45 23.23
C THR A 18 -31.25 13.97 21.92
N GLY A 19 -30.58 13.06 21.21
CA GLY A 19 -31.13 12.47 20.00
C GLY A 19 -30.14 11.56 19.30
N SER A 20 -30.19 10.26 19.59
CA SER A 20 -29.52 9.24 18.81
C SER A 20 -30.22 9.07 17.46
N VAL A 21 -29.49 9.26 16.36
CA VAL A 21 -29.88 8.83 15.01
C VAL A 21 -29.25 7.46 14.77
N SER A 22 -30.04 6.47 14.38
CA SER A 22 -29.58 5.10 14.10
C SER A 22 -30.03 4.72 12.69
N ALA A 23 -29.27 3.90 11.96
CA ALA A 23 -29.67 3.32 10.68
C ALA A 23 -29.62 1.79 10.75
N TYR A 24 -30.57 1.10 10.11
CA TYR A 24 -30.70 -0.36 10.16
C TYR A 24 -30.98 -0.96 8.78
N PRO A 25 -30.59 -2.22 8.54
CA PRO A 25 -31.05 -3.00 7.38
C PRO A 25 -32.56 -3.26 7.47
N ALA A 26 -33.30 -3.13 6.36
CA ALA A 26 -34.71 -3.52 6.32
C ALA A 26 -34.86 -5.03 6.02
N HIS A 27 -35.71 -5.73 6.77
CA HIS A 27 -35.85 -7.19 6.67
C HIS A 27 -37.14 -7.68 5.97
N THR A 28 -38.05 -6.80 5.55
CA THR A 28 -39.28 -7.19 4.82
C THR A 28 -39.74 -6.18 3.76
N GLU A 29 -40.40 -6.69 2.72
CA GLU A 29 -40.90 -5.96 1.54
C GLU A 29 -42.09 -5.04 1.86
N SER A 30 -42.89 -5.36 2.89
CA SER A 30 -44.07 -4.60 3.30
C SER A 30 -43.77 -3.30 4.07
N GLN A 31 -42.50 -2.88 4.13
CA GLN A 31 -42.04 -1.65 4.79
C GLN A 31 -41.52 -0.59 3.80
N ALA A 32 -41.75 -0.80 2.49
CA ALA A 32 -41.17 0.01 1.40
C ALA A 32 -42.04 1.20 0.93
N GLU A 33 -43.24 1.41 1.48
CA GLU A 33 -44.18 2.43 1.00
C GLU A 33 -43.92 3.81 1.61
N ALA A 34 -42.84 4.45 1.16
CA ALA A 34 -42.61 5.89 1.03
C ALA A 34 -41.11 6.10 0.82
N ARG A 35 -40.63 5.97 -0.42
CA ARG A 35 -39.20 6.12 -0.75
C ARG A 35 -38.96 7.30 -1.68
N GLU A 36 -37.93 8.07 -1.33
CA GLU A 36 -37.40 9.12 -2.19
C GLU A 36 -36.58 8.51 -3.34
N PRO A 37 -36.55 9.13 -4.54
CA PRO A 37 -35.89 8.58 -5.74
C PRO A 37 -34.38 8.31 -5.59
N GLU A 38 -33.75 8.92 -4.59
CA GLU A 38 -32.30 8.89 -4.32
C GLU A 38 -31.74 7.52 -3.86
N PHE A 39 -32.60 6.54 -3.53
CA PHE A 39 -32.19 5.19 -3.08
C PHE A 39 -32.03 4.15 -4.20
N GLY A 40 -32.35 4.49 -5.46
CA GLY A 40 -32.41 3.51 -6.57
C GLY A 40 -31.11 2.76 -6.87
N ALA A 41 -29.95 3.35 -6.55
CA ALA A 41 -28.63 2.72 -6.75
C ALA A 41 -28.25 1.71 -5.65
N LEU A 42 -28.86 1.80 -4.48
CA LEU A 42 -28.63 0.89 -3.34
C LEU A 42 -29.59 -0.31 -3.39
N ASP A 43 -30.82 -0.07 -3.84
CA ASP A 43 -31.84 -1.11 -4.01
C ASP A 43 -31.47 -2.13 -5.11
N SER A 44 -30.85 -1.69 -6.20
CA SER A 44 -30.33 -2.58 -7.25
C SER A 44 -29.22 -3.53 -6.77
N ARG A 45 -28.62 -3.26 -5.61
CA ARG A 45 -27.57 -4.07 -4.98
C ARG A 45 -28.06 -4.89 -3.78
N GLY A 46 -29.38 -4.87 -3.49
CA GLY A 46 -29.97 -5.61 -2.38
C GLY A 46 -29.59 -5.09 -0.98
N LEU A 47 -29.00 -3.90 -0.89
CA LEU A 47 -28.56 -3.28 0.36
C LEU A 47 -29.56 -2.19 0.77
N THR A 48 -30.66 -2.62 1.39
CA THR A 48 -31.72 -1.71 1.80
C THR A 48 -31.35 -1.00 3.11
N LEU A 49 -31.02 0.28 3.02
CA LEU A 49 -30.71 1.14 4.17
C LEU A 49 -31.92 2.00 4.57
N LYS A 50 -32.23 2.06 5.86
CA LYS A 50 -33.22 3.00 6.42
C LYS A 50 -32.57 3.89 7.49
N ILE A 51 -32.79 5.20 7.41
CA ILE A 51 -32.57 6.10 8.54
C ILE A 51 -33.64 5.77 9.59
N GLY A 52 -33.23 5.12 10.68
CA GLY A 52 -34.10 4.67 11.77
C GLY A 52 -34.67 5.82 12.61
N LYS A 53 -34.06 7.01 12.57
CA LYS A 53 -34.62 8.23 13.15
C LYS A 53 -34.10 9.47 12.44
N GLU A 54 -34.97 10.32 11.93
CA GLU A 54 -34.55 11.60 11.33
C GLU A 54 -33.89 12.51 12.40
N PRO A 55 -32.99 13.43 12.00
CA PRO A 55 -32.42 14.39 12.93
C PRO A 55 -33.55 15.23 13.54
N GLY A 56 -33.52 15.44 14.86
CA GLY A 56 -34.59 16.18 15.57
C GLY A 56 -34.63 17.69 15.30
N GLY A 57 -33.68 18.21 14.52
CA GLY A 57 -33.55 19.62 14.15
C GLY A 57 -32.14 19.94 13.63
N ASP A 58 -31.90 21.23 13.40
CA ASP A 58 -30.57 21.74 13.05
C ASP A 58 -29.55 21.48 14.18
N ALA A 59 -28.28 21.28 13.80
CA ALA A 59 -27.17 21.12 14.74
C ALA A 59 -26.22 22.31 14.66
N LYS A 60 -25.51 22.55 15.77
CA LYS A 60 -24.46 23.56 15.86
C LYS A 60 -23.14 22.89 16.24
N CYS A 61 -22.12 23.10 15.44
CA CYS A 61 -20.75 22.87 15.86
C CYS A 61 -20.26 24.15 16.55
N PRO A 62 -19.93 24.09 17.85
CA PRO A 62 -19.48 25.26 18.58
C PRO A 62 -18.15 25.76 18.00
N LYS A 63 -17.90 27.06 18.16
CA LYS A 63 -16.60 27.66 17.83
C LYS A 63 -15.49 26.90 18.57
N THR A 64 -14.45 26.47 17.87
CA THR A 64 -13.29 25.80 18.48
C THR A 64 -12.04 26.68 18.36
N THR A 65 -11.26 26.70 19.43
CA THR A 65 -9.95 27.37 19.49
C THR A 65 -8.94 26.34 19.97
N ASN A 66 -8.34 25.63 19.03
CA ASN A 66 -7.28 24.67 19.33
C ASN A 66 -5.93 25.41 19.26
N PRO A 67 -5.05 25.29 20.27
CA PRO A 67 -3.72 25.87 20.22
C PRO A 67 -2.97 25.39 18.96
N GLY A 68 -2.36 26.33 18.23
CA GLY A 68 -1.63 26.03 16.98
C GLY A 68 -2.47 26.04 15.70
N PHE A 69 -3.79 26.23 15.78
CA PHE A 69 -4.68 26.32 14.62
C PHE A 69 -5.50 27.61 14.63
N GLU A 70 -5.86 28.09 13.43
CA GLU A 70 -6.78 29.22 13.33
C GLU A 70 -8.14 28.87 13.98
N PRO A 71 -8.73 29.78 14.77
CA PRO A 71 -10.04 29.58 15.36
C PRO A 71 -11.10 29.22 14.31
N GLN A 72 -11.72 28.06 14.46
CA GLN A 72 -12.82 27.66 13.57
C GLN A 72 -14.11 28.33 14.07
N PRO A 73 -14.81 29.11 13.21
CA PRO A 73 -16.04 29.79 13.61
C PRO A 73 -17.15 28.78 13.94
N GLU A 74 -18.16 29.21 14.71
CA GLU A 74 -19.37 28.41 14.92
C GLU A 74 -19.99 28.07 13.55
N HIS A 75 -20.30 26.79 13.33
CA HIS A 75 -20.92 26.33 12.09
C HIS A 75 -22.29 25.73 12.38
N LYS A 76 -23.29 26.15 11.61
CA LYS A 76 -24.68 25.66 11.71
C LYS A 76 -24.94 24.66 10.61
N TYR A 77 -25.31 23.44 10.97
CA TYR A 77 -25.73 22.40 10.05
C TYR A 77 -27.26 22.32 10.02
N THR A 78 -27.83 22.52 8.85
CA THR A 78 -29.27 22.30 8.63
C THR A 78 -29.60 20.82 8.76
N MET A 79 -30.84 20.52 9.14
CA MET A 79 -31.37 19.15 9.17
C MET A 79 -31.12 18.38 7.86
N ASN A 80 -31.22 19.06 6.70
CA ASN A 80 -30.96 18.45 5.40
C ASN A 80 -29.47 18.11 5.20
N GLN A 81 -28.55 18.98 5.61
CA GLN A 81 -27.11 18.69 5.55
C GLN A 81 -26.74 17.49 6.42
N ILE A 82 -27.35 17.37 7.61
CA ILE A 82 -27.16 16.22 8.49
C ILE A 82 -27.70 14.95 7.82
N LYS A 83 -28.93 14.99 7.28
CA LYS A 83 -29.53 13.85 6.56
C LYS A 83 -28.64 13.39 5.40
N GLN A 84 -28.17 14.32 4.57
CA GLN A 84 -27.28 14.01 3.44
C GLN A 84 -25.94 13.42 3.90
N ALA A 85 -25.36 13.91 4.98
CA ALA A 85 -24.13 13.33 5.54
C ALA A 85 -24.32 11.88 6.01
N PHE A 86 -25.44 11.56 6.68
CA PHE A 86 -25.76 10.17 7.08
C PHE A 86 -26.00 9.26 5.87
N LEU A 87 -26.67 9.75 4.82
CA LEU A 87 -26.89 8.98 3.59
C LEU A 87 -25.56 8.68 2.88
N GLN A 88 -24.70 9.69 2.76
CA GLN A 88 -23.35 9.52 2.22
C GLN A 88 -22.54 8.53 3.07
N ALA A 89 -22.69 8.55 4.40
CA ALA A 89 -22.03 7.61 5.31
C ALA A 89 -22.42 6.17 5.05
N ALA A 90 -23.73 5.95 4.94
CA ALA A 90 -24.29 4.63 4.74
C ALA A 90 -23.90 4.08 3.36
N LYS A 91 -23.85 4.93 2.33
CA LYS A 91 -23.35 4.57 1.00
C LYS A 91 -21.87 4.18 1.03
N LEU A 92 -21.02 4.98 1.69
CA LEU A 92 -19.61 4.69 1.84
C LEU A 92 -19.41 3.38 2.62
N ALA A 93 -20.11 3.18 3.74
CA ALA A 93 -20.03 1.95 4.52
C ALA A 93 -20.47 0.71 3.73
N ALA A 94 -21.52 0.83 2.90
CA ALA A 94 -21.94 -0.24 1.99
C ALA A 94 -20.87 -0.61 0.95
N ASP A 95 -19.99 0.34 0.61
CA ASP A 95 -18.82 0.15 -0.25
C ASP A 95 -17.54 -0.18 0.54
N SER A 96 -17.65 -0.48 1.84
CA SER A 96 -16.52 -0.69 2.76
C SER A 96 -15.56 0.50 2.86
N LYS A 97 -16.10 1.72 2.83
CA LYS A 97 -15.40 3.01 2.99
C LYS A 97 -15.92 3.75 4.24
N GLN A 98 -15.11 4.58 4.89
CA GLN A 98 -15.48 5.29 6.11
C GLN A 98 -15.79 6.79 5.87
N ILE A 99 -16.64 7.41 6.71
CA ILE A 99 -16.72 8.90 6.75
C ILE A 99 -15.52 9.45 7.48
N GLY A 100 -14.82 10.38 6.84
CA GLY A 100 -13.51 10.84 7.30
C GLY A 100 -12.36 10.12 6.60
N ASP A 101 -12.63 9.13 5.73
CA ASP A 101 -11.73 8.79 4.63
C ASP A 101 -11.64 10.00 3.68
N MET A 102 -10.88 11.02 4.10
CA MET A 102 -10.28 11.97 3.17
C MET A 102 -8.98 11.42 2.56
N THR A 103 -8.83 10.10 2.58
CA THR A 103 -8.00 9.32 1.67
C THR A 103 -8.91 8.19 1.23
N MET A 104 -9.52 8.19 0.05
CA MET A 104 -8.85 8.34 -1.22
C MET A 104 -9.81 9.05 -2.18
N ALA A 105 -9.51 10.29 -2.54
CA ALA A 105 -9.48 10.48 -3.98
C ALA A 105 -8.48 9.42 -4.44
N SER A 106 -8.90 8.40 -5.21
CA SER A 106 -7.90 7.85 -6.12
C SER A 106 -7.39 9.10 -6.81
N THR A 107 -6.11 9.44 -6.64
CA THR A 107 -5.56 10.61 -7.33
C THR A 107 -5.86 10.30 -8.77
N SER A 108 -6.87 10.97 -9.34
CA SER A 108 -7.23 10.68 -10.72
C SER A 108 -5.93 10.89 -11.49
N TYR A 109 -5.62 10.04 -12.47
CA TYR A 109 -4.34 10.18 -13.17
C TYR A 109 -4.13 11.63 -13.65
N LYS A 110 -5.22 12.37 -13.95
CA LYS A 110 -5.20 13.81 -14.25
C LYS A 110 -4.64 14.67 -13.11
N GLY A 111 -5.15 14.50 -11.89
CA GLY A 111 -4.63 15.20 -10.71
C GLY A 111 -3.16 14.88 -10.47
N PHE A 112 -2.81 13.59 -10.58
CA PHE A 112 -1.43 13.13 -10.49
C PHE A 112 -0.55 13.83 -11.54
N MET A 113 -0.97 13.85 -12.81
CA MET A 113 -0.21 14.51 -13.88
C MET A 113 -0.03 16.01 -13.65
N GLU A 114 -1.02 16.72 -13.09
CA GLU A 114 -0.87 18.13 -12.74
C GLU A 114 0.15 18.34 -11.62
N GLU A 115 0.16 17.49 -10.60
CA GLU A 115 1.16 17.52 -9.53
C GLU A 115 2.57 17.26 -10.07
N GLN A 116 2.73 16.28 -10.97
CA GLN A 116 4.03 15.99 -11.58
C GLN A 116 4.53 17.14 -12.47
N LYS A 117 3.65 17.98 -13.03
CA LYS A 117 4.05 19.16 -13.84
C LYS A 117 4.63 20.29 -12.99
N ILE A 118 4.18 20.43 -11.75
CA ILE A 118 4.59 21.53 -10.85
C ILE A 118 5.65 21.13 -9.82
N MET A 119 6.03 19.84 -9.77
CA MET A 119 7.05 19.37 -8.85
C MET A 119 8.42 20.02 -9.12
N ALA A 120 9.26 20.11 -8.09
CA ALA A 120 10.63 20.61 -8.25
C ALA A 120 11.44 19.71 -9.20
N GLY A 121 11.83 20.26 -10.35
CA GLY A 121 12.51 19.52 -11.42
C GLY A 121 11.60 18.46 -12.05
N PRO A 122 10.54 18.85 -12.79
CA PRO A 122 9.66 17.88 -13.44
C PRO A 122 10.38 17.17 -14.60
N PRO A 123 9.91 15.98 -15.02
CA PRO A 123 10.30 15.38 -16.30
C PRO A 123 10.00 16.34 -17.47
N SER A 124 10.57 16.07 -18.65
CA SER A 124 10.31 16.93 -19.81
C SER A 124 8.82 16.89 -20.21
N PRO A 125 8.27 17.96 -20.82
CA PRO A 125 6.89 17.95 -21.31
C PRO A 125 6.57 16.79 -22.24
N GLU A 126 7.54 16.37 -23.07
CA GLU A 126 7.42 15.21 -23.95
C GLU A 126 7.29 13.90 -23.15
N GLN A 127 8.09 13.73 -22.09
CA GLN A 127 8.02 12.55 -21.22
C GLN A 127 6.70 12.49 -20.46
N LEU A 128 6.26 13.61 -19.89
CA LEU A 128 4.98 13.70 -19.19
C LEU A 128 3.80 13.44 -20.12
N SER A 129 3.83 13.97 -21.35
CA SER A 129 2.78 13.72 -22.35
C SER A 129 2.72 12.25 -22.76
N ALA A 130 3.88 11.60 -22.94
CA ALA A 130 3.94 10.17 -23.22
C ALA A 130 3.37 9.34 -22.06
N LEU A 131 3.74 9.67 -20.82
CA LEU A 131 3.23 8.99 -19.63
C LEU A 131 1.71 9.21 -19.45
N GLU A 132 1.22 10.43 -19.66
CA GLU A 132 -0.22 10.72 -19.62
C GLU A 132 -1.01 9.89 -20.66
N SER A 133 -0.42 9.64 -21.83
CA SER A 133 -1.05 8.81 -22.86
C SER A 133 -1.20 7.34 -22.46
N LEU A 134 -0.34 6.84 -21.56
CA LEU A 134 -0.44 5.50 -20.98
C LEU A 134 -1.68 5.37 -20.07
N PHE A 135 -1.95 6.44 -19.31
CA PHE A 135 -3.04 6.47 -18.33
C PHE A 135 -4.39 6.82 -18.95
N SER A 136 -4.41 7.73 -19.92
CA SER A 136 -5.63 8.28 -20.51
C SER A 136 -6.26 7.41 -21.60
N ASN A 137 -5.47 6.56 -22.27
CA ASN A 137 -5.93 5.77 -23.41
C ASN A 137 -5.49 4.30 -23.30
N SER A 138 -6.48 3.40 -23.18
CA SER A 138 -6.24 1.96 -23.06
C SER A 138 -5.66 1.31 -24.33
N LYS A 139 -5.73 1.99 -25.48
CA LYS A 139 -5.20 1.51 -26.76
C LYS A 139 -3.77 1.98 -27.05
N THR A 140 -3.20 2.84 -26.20
CA THR A 140 -1.82 3.29 -26.37
C THR A 140 -0.88 2.10 -26.22
N SER A 141 0.03 1.95 -27.20
CA SER A 141 1.09 0.94 -27.15
C SER A 141 2.09 1.29 -26.05
N VAL A 142 2.36 0.35 -25.13
CA VAL A 142 3.32 0.55 -24.05
C VAL A 142 4.75 0.72 -24.60
N SER A 143 5.10 -0.02 -25.65
CA SER A 143 6.39 0.13 -26.34
C SER A 143 6.56 1.52 -26.96
N ASP A 144 5.51 2.11 -27.54
CA ASP A 144 5.58 3.46 -28.10
C ASP A 144 5.76 4.51 -27.00
N VAL A 145 5.09 4.33 -25.84
CA VAL A 145 5.29 5.17 -24.66
C VAL A 145 6.73 5.05 -24.16
N ALA A 146 7.26 3.83 -24.03
CA ALA A 146 8.63 3.58 -23.61
C ALA A 146 9.64 4.28 -24.55
N LEU A 147 9.44 4.18 -25.86
CA LEU A 147 10.26 4.88 -26.85
C LEU A 147 10.18 6.40 -26.71
N ASN A 148 8.98 6.95 -26.52
CA ASN A 148 8.80 8.40 -26.38
C ASN A 148 9.38 8.95 -25.07
N ILE A 149 9.27 8.19 -23.98
CA ILE A 149 9.84 8.55 -22.67
C ILE A 149 11.38 8.55 -22.70
N THR A 150 11.98 7.57 -23.38
CA THR A 150 13.44 7.41 -23.42
C THR A 150 14.13 8.29 -24.47
N ARG A 151 13.42 8.70 -25.52
CA ARG A 151 14.00 9.46 -26.65
C ARG A 151 14.75 10.74 -26.24
N PRO A 152 14.22 11.62 -25.36
CA PRO A 152 14.95 12.83 -24.94
C PRO A 152 16.29 12.49 -24.30
N TYR A 153 16.33 11.43 -23.51
CA TYR A 153 17.53 10.97 -22.84
C TYR A 153 18.55 10.34 -23.79
N LEU A 154 18.11 9.42 -24.66
CA LEU A 154 18.98 8.80 -25.66
C LEU A 154 19.58 9.85 -26.61
N ARG A 155 18.84 10.92 -26.91
CA ARG A 155 19.36 12.08 -27.63
C ARG A 155 20.47 12.78 -26.84
N ALA A 156 20.22 13.08 -25.56
CA ALA A 156 21.19 13.75 -24.70
C ALA A 156 22.51 12.96 -24.56
N ILE A 157 22.45 11.63 -24.42
CA ILE A 157 23.66 10.78 -24.40
C ILE A 157 24.45 10.92 -25.70
N ARG A 158 23.77 10.84 -26.85
CA ARG A 158 24.41 10.90 -28.18
C ARG A 158 25.07 12.25 -28.44
N GLU A 159 24.46 13.32 -27.95
CA GLU A 159 24.95 14.69 -28.09
C GLU A 159 26.08 15.02 -27.09
N SER A 160 26.27 14.23 -26.03
CA SER A 160 27.31 14.47 -25.01
C SER A 160 27.91 13.18 -24.44
N PRO A 161 28.59 12.35 -25.27
CA PRO A 161 29.11 11.05 -24.85
C PRO A 161 30.27 11.11 -23.84
N SER A 162 30.92 12.28 -23.70
CA SER A 162 32.10 12.46 -22.84
C SER A 162 31.82 13.09 -21.48
N SER A 163 30.59 13.56 -21.21
CA SER A 163 30.26 14.12 -19.90
C SER A 163 29.72 12.99 -19.00
N ARG A 164 30.59 12.38 -18.20
CA ARG A 164 30.21 11.54 -17.04
C ARG A 164 29.47 12.31 -15.93
N SER A 165 29.10 13.54 -16.23
CA SER A 165 28.53 14.49 -15.31
C SER A 165 27.61 15.40 -16.12
N THR A 166 26.45 15.71 -15.54
CA THR A 166 25.82 17.05 -15.57
C THR A 166 24.65 17.43 -16.52
N PRO A 167 24.07 16.61 -17.42
CA PRO A 167 22.65 16.85 -17.76
C PRO A 167 21.72 15.63 -17.87
N ALA A 168 22.17 14.51 -18.46
CA ALA A 168 21.32 13.37 -18.80
C ALA A 168 20.85 12.59 -17.56
N GLU A 169 21.75 12.34 -16.60
CA GLU A 169 21.45 11.68 -15.31
C GLU A 169 20.35 12.43 -14.54
N SER A 170 20.41 13.77 -14.55
CA SER A 170 19.39 14.61 -13.88
C SER A 170 18.02 14.56 -14.56
N GLN A 171 17.92 14.13 -15.82
CA GLN A 171 16.65 13.98 -16.53
C GLN A 171 16.08 12.57 -16.36
N CYS A 172 16.94 11.56 -16.23
CA CYS A 172 16.51 10.18 -15.98
C CYS A 172 15.99 9.94 -14.57
N SER A 173 16.66 10.49 -13.56
CA SER A 173 16.16 10.40 -12.18
C SER A 173 14.76 11.00 -12.04
N ARG A 174 14.43 12.07 -12.78
CA ARG A 174 13.10 12.71 -12.74
C ARG A 174 12.00 11.79 -13.22
N ILE A 175 12.19 11.10 -14.35
CA ILE A 175 11.15 10.21 -14.87
C ILE A 175 11.00 8.98 -14.01
N TRP A 176 12.10 8.42 -13.48
CA TRP A 176 12.02 7.28 -12.57
C TRP A 176 11.31 7.65 -11.27
N ARG A 177 11.58 8.83 -10.70
CA ARG A 177 10.84 9.38 -9.57
C ARG A 177 9.34 9.53 -9.88
N THR A 178 8.99 10.03 -11.06
CA THR A 178 7.57 10.12 -11.46
C THR A 178 6.92 8.74 -11.64
N ILE A 179 7.63 7.76 -12.19
CA ILE A 179 7.13 6.37 -12.30
C ILE A 179 6.98 5.74 -10.91
N ASN A 180 7.94 5.94 -10.01
CA ASN A 180 7.90 5.52 -8.61
C ASN A 180 6.66 6.09 -7.89
N ASN A 181 6.40 7.40 -8.03
CA ASN A 181 5.19 8.03 -7.49
C ASN A 181 3.92 7.46 -8.12
N ALA A 182 3.90 7.24 -9.44
CA ALA A 182 2.75 6.62 -10.11
C ALA A 182 2.49 5.20 -9.59
N VAL A 183 3.53 4.41 -9.31
CA VAL A 183 3.39 3.08 -8.68
C VAL A 183 2.77 3.20 -7.29
N LYS A 184 3.22 4.17 -6.48
CA LYS A 184 2.74 4.39 -5.11
C LYS A 184 1.28 4.83 -5.07
N GLU A 185 0.83 5.64 -6.03
CA GLU A 185 -0.48 6.32 -5.98
C GLU A 185 -1.53 5.75 -6.95
N LEU A 186 -1.13 5.31 -8.15
CA LEU A 186 -2.03 4.94 -9.25
C LEU A 186 -2.14 3.43 -9.42
N THR A 187 -2.70 2.77 -8.40
CA THR A 187 -2.71 1.31 -8.24
C THR A 187 -3.31 0.54 -9.42
N GLU A 188 -4.30 1.11 -10.10
CA GLU A 188 -4.97 0.49 -11.24
C GLU A 188 -4.08 0.40 -12.49
N PHE A 189 -2.97 1.15 -12.52
CA PHE A 189 -2.02 1.14 -13.63
C PHE A 189 -0.77 0.29 -13.37
N ASN A 190 -0.70 -0.42 -12.23
CA ASN A 190 0.50 -1.16 -11.84
C ASN A 190 0.98 -2.17 -12.89
N ASP A 191 0.06 -2.90 -13.55
CA ASP A 191 0.40 -3.86 -14.61
C ASP A 191 1.05 -3.15 -15.80
N LYS A 192 0.45 -2.05 -16.25
CA LYS A 192 0.96 -1.24 -17.36
C LYS A 192 2.28 -0.55 -17.03
N LEU A 193 2.47 -0.14 -15.77
CA LEU A 193 3.73 0.45 -15.32
C LEU A 193 4.85 -0.59 -15.31
N ALA A 194 4.57 -1.82 -14.86
CA ALA A 194 5.56 -2.91 -14.91
C ALA A 194 5.94 -3.24 -16.36
N GLU A 195 4.95 -3.32 -17.26
CA GLU A 195 5.17 -3.48 -18.70
C GLU A 195 5.97 -2.30 -19.28
N LEU A 196 5.69 -1.07 -18.86
CA LEU A 196 6.44 0.12 -19.30
C LEU A 196 7.91 0.01 -18.95
N VAL A 197 8.25 -0.34 -17.71
CA VAL A 197 9.66 -0.48 -17.29
C VAL A 197 10.35 -1.62 -18.06
N PHE A 198 9.64 -2.73 -18.28
CA PHE A 198 10.14 -3.80 -19.14
C PHE A 198 10.42 -3.31 -20.57
N GLU A 199 9.50 -2.57 -21.19
CA GLU A 199 9.67 -2.04 -22.55
C GLU A 199 10.78 -0.97 -22.62
N ILE A 200 10.93 -0.11 -21.60
CA ILE A 200 12.05 0.84 -21.51
C ILE A 200 13.40 0.12 -21.56
N HIS A 201 13.51 -1.02 -20.87
CA HIS A 201 14.70 -1.87 -20.94
C HIS A 201 14.92 -2.42 -22.36
N GLN A 202 13.87 -2.68 -23.15
CA GLN A 202 14.01 -3.21 -24.52
C GLN A 202 14.38 -2.15 -25.58
N VAL A 203 14.03 -0.88 -25.34
CA VAL A 203 14.13 0.18 -26.37
C VAL A 203 15.57 0.61 -26.70
N SER A 204 16.50 0.41 -25.79
CA SER A 204 17.82 1.03 -25.87
C SER A 204 18.90 0.10 -26.41
N ASP A 205 19.86 0.65 -27.16
CA ASP A 205 21.09 -0.08 -27.46
C ASP A 205 21.80 -0.46 -26.15
N SER A 206 22.68 -1.47 -26.17
CA SER A 206 23.25 -2.02 -24.93
C SER A 206 23.88 -0.95 -24.03
N HIS A 207 24.44 0.13 -24.61
CA HIS A 207 25.05 1.20 -23.85
C HIS A 207 24.03 2.15 -23.21
N GLY A 208 23.03 2.64 -23.96
CA GLY A 208 21.97 3.49 -23.42
C GLY A 208 21.07 2.76 -22.42
N ALA A 209 20.88 1.45 -22.61
CA ALA A 209 20.10 0.59 -21.72
C ALA A 209 20.77 0.46 -20.37
N ASP A 210 22.08 0.24 -20.35
CA ASP A 210 22.80 0.05 -19.11
C ASP A 210 22.79 1.33 -18.25
N ILE A 211 22.85 2.53 -18.84
CA ILE A 211 22.77 3.78 -18.06
C ILE A 211 21.34 4.03 -17.58
N LEU A 212 20.32 3.90 -18.45
CA LEU A 212 18.91 4.05 -18.07
C LEU A 212 18.53 3.15 -16.89
N MET A 213 18.97 1.89 -16.97
CA MET A 213 18.66 0.89 -15.96
C MET A 213 19.51 1.04 -14.70
N THR A 214 20.69 1.64 -14.79
CA THR A 214 21.47 2.03 -13.60
C THR A 214 20.70 3.08 -12.79
N ASP A 215 20.16 4.10 -13.45
CA ASP A 215 19.37 5.14 -12.77
C ASP A 215 18.06 4.57 -12.18
N PHE A 216 17.41 3.63 -12.90
CA PHE A 216 16.26 2.89 -12.34
C PHE A 216 16.65 2.16 -11.05
N ASN A 217 17.75 1.40 -11.08
CA ASN A 217 18.19 0.62 -9.92
C ASN A 217 18.56 1.54 -8.74
N GLN A 218 19.17 2.70 -8.99
CA GLN A 218 19.46 3.70 -7.97
C GLN A 218 18.17 4.27 -7.37
N GLU A 219 17.23 4.71 -8.22
CA GLU A 219 15.94 5.22 -7.74
C GLU A 219 15.20 4.16 -6.92
N TRP A 220 15.24 2.90 -7.37
CA TRP A 220 14.57 1.81 -6.67
C TRP A 220 15.24 1.47 -5.34
N ALA A 221 16.56 1.37 -5.31
CA ALA A 221 17.33 1.07 -4.11
C ALA A 221 17.23 2.19 -3.06
N GLU A 222 17.28 3.46 -3.49
CA GLU A 222 17.30 4.62 -2.58
C GLU A 222 15.90 5.09 -2.18
N PHE A 223 14.94 5.16 -3.12
CA PHE A 223 13.68 5.89 -2.91
C PHE A 223 12.41 5.05 -3.08
N ALA A 224 12.42 3.98 -3.86
CA ALA A 224 11.20 3.17 -4.07
C ALA A 224 10.85 2.34 -2.84
N TRP A 225 11.85 1.73 -2.21
CA TRP A 225 11.66 0.93 -1.00
C TRP A 225 11.42 1.76 0.26
N ASN A 226 11.53 3.10 0.19
CA ASN A 226 11.69 3.97 1.36
C ASN A 226 12.75 3.41 2.33
N CYS A 227 13.77 2.77 1.77
CA CYS A 227 14.92 2.30 2.50
C CYS A 227 15.74 3.53 2.87
N GLU A 228 15.42 4.16 4.01
CA GLU A 228 16.55 4.57 4.81
C GLU A 228 17.40 3.30 5.00
N PRO A 229 18.72 3.36 4.71
CA PRO A 229 19.56 2.18 4.48
C PRO A 229 19.64 1.16 5.64
N PHE A 230 18.92 1.39 6.73
CA PHE A 230 18.88 0.52 7.91
C PHE A 230 17.47 0.22 8.43
N VAL A 231 16.39 0.87 7.95
CA VAL A 231 15.11 0.85 8.66
C VAL A 231 13.88 1.13 7.77
N VAL A 232 13.45 0.18 6.93
CA VAL A 232 12.02 0.15 6.57
C VAL A 232 11.28 -0.41 7.80
N LYS A 233 10.80 0.49 8.65
CA LYS A 233 9.86 0.14 9.71
C LYS A 233 8.45 0.54 9.25
N GLN A 234 7.46 -0.18 9.77
CA GLN A 234 6.07 0.21 9.60
C GLN A 234 5.89 1.64 10.13
N PRO A 235 5.14 2.52 9.45
CA PRO A 235 4.87 3.86 9.97
C PRO A 235 4.20 3.75 11.35
N ALA A 236 4.66 4.57 12.31
CA ALA A 236 4.14 4.56 13.67
C ALA A 236 2.62 4.81 13.68
N SER A 237 1.92 4.25 14.65
CA SER A 237 0.48 4.48 14.85
C SER A 237 0.09 5.95 15.03
N THR A 238 1.06 6.81 15.37
CA THR A 238 0.92 8.27 15.48
C THR A 238 1.10 9.03 14.16
N ASP A 239 1.56 8.37 13.09
CA ASP A 239 1.77 8.97 11.77
C ASP A 239 0.43 9.27 11.09
N LEU A 240 0.16 10.54 10.78
CA LEU A 240 -1.09 10.99 10.16
C LEU A 240 -1.29 10.43 8.73
N ASP A 241 -0.19 10.09 8.05
CA ASP A 241 -0.21 9.56 6.68
C ASP A 241 0.03 8.04 6.65
N ARG A 242 -0.09 7.36 7.80
CA ARG A 242 0.24 5.94 7.97
C ARG A 242 -0.39 5.05 6.91
N GLU A 243 -1.69 5.13 6.73
CA GLU A 243 -2.42 4.25 5.80
C GLU A 243 -2.00 4.51 4.34
N THR A 244 -1.76 5.77 3.96
CA THR A 244 -1.23 6.15 2.65
C THR A 244 0.16 5.55 2.42
N LYS A 245 1.06 5.67 3.40
CA LYS A 245 2.42 5.11 3.35
C LYS A 245 2.41 3.58 3.28
N ILE A 246 1.51 2.95 4.05
CA ILE A 246 1.29 1.51 4.01
C ILE A 246 0.86 1.08 2.61
N GLN A 247 -0.18 1.72 2.05
CA GLN A 247 -0.69 1.36 0.73
C GLN A 247 0.36 1.57 -0.36
N ALA A 248 1.10 2.68 -0.32
CA ALA A 248 2.20 2.96 -1.25
C ALA A 248 3.27 1.85 -1.22
N TRP A 249 3.64 1.37 -0.03
CA TRP A 249 4.59 0.27 0.13
C TRP A 249 4.05 -1.07 -0.41
N ILE A 250 2.77 -1.37 -0.19
CA ILE A 250 2.09 -2.56 -0.75
C ILE A 250 2.11 -2.49 -2.28
N ASN A 251 1.80 -1.32 -2.83
CA ASN A 251 1.79 -1.09 -4.28
C ASN A 251 3.18 -1.28 -4.89
N MET A 252 4.23 -0.86 -4.18
CA MET A 252 5.62 -1.06 -4.61
C MET A 252 6.00 -2.54 -4.67
N ASN A 253 5.64 -3.33 -3.66
CA ASN A 253 5.86 -4.78 -3.68
C ASN A 253 5.07 -5.45 -4.82
N ALA A 254 3.82 -5.03 -5.03
CA ALA A 254 3.01 -5.50 -6.16
C ALA A 254 3.66 -5.17 -7.50
N PHE A 255 4.18 -3.95 -7.68
CA PHE A 255 4.91 -3.55 -8.87
C PHE A 255 6.15 -4.43 -9.12
N CYS A 256 7.05 -4.52 -8.14
CA CYS A 256 8.31 -5.26 -8.28
C CYS A 256 8.09 -6.74 -8.54
N SER A 257 7.08 -7.32 -7.89
CA SER A 257 6.68 -8.71 -8.13
C SER A 257 6.13 -8.91 -9.55
N LYS A 258 5.38 -7.96 -10.11
CA LYS A 258 4.91 -7.99 -11.50
C LYS A 258 6.05 -7.83 -12.50
N LEU A 259 6.95 -6.86 -12.27
CA LEU A 259 8.12 -6.62 -13.13
C LEU A 259 8.97 -7.89 -13.28
N THR A 260 9.15 -8.63 -12.19
CA THR A 260 9.84 -9.93 -12.19
C THR A 260 9.20 -10.95 -13.14
N THR A 261 7.87 -10.96 -13.27
CA THR A 261 7.16 -11.97 -14.08
C THR A 261 7.49 -11.91 -15.58
N HIS A 262 8.07 -10.80 -16.05
CA HIS A 262 8.56 -10.68 -17.43
C HIS A 262 9.77 -11.56 -17.73
N GLY A 263 10.41 -12.16 -16.71
CA GLY A 263 11.45 -13.18 -16.89
C GLY A 263 12.81 -12.65 -17.38
N ASN A 264 13.01 -11.33 -17.38
CA ASN A 264 14.30 -10.72 -17.68
C ASN A 264 15.20 -10.72 -16.43
N PRO A 265 16.38 -11.38 -16.46
CA PRO A 265 17.27 -11.43 -15.30
C PRO A 265 17.73 -10.05 -14.79
N LYS A 266 17.86 -9.04 -15.66
CA LYS A 266 18.24 -7.68 -15.27
C LYS A 266 17.14 -6.91 -14.54
N LEU A 267 15.89 -7.38 -14.63
CA LEU A 267 14.70 -6.80 -13.99
C LEU A 267 14.10 -7.74 -12.94
N ASN A 268 14.81 -8.83 -12.61
CA ASN A 268 14.35 -9.78 -11.62
C ASN A 268 14.63 -9.22 -10.23
N MET A 269 13.56 -8.83 -9.55
CA MET A 269 13.62 -8.17 -8.25
C MET A 269 13.41 -9.15 -7.08
N VAL A 270 13.40 -10.48 -7.33
CA VAL A 270 13.11 -11.47 -6.26
C VAL A 270 14.20 -11.50 -5.20
N SER A 271 15.45 -11.19 -5.54
CA SER A 271 16.52 -11.07 -4.55
C SER A 271 16.21 -10.02 -3.50
N ASP A 272 15.52 -8.94 -3.87
CA ASP A 272 15.16 -7.84 -2.97
C ASP A 272 13.91 -8.16 -2.15
N ALA A 273 13.15 -9.17 -2.57
CA ALA A 273 11.98 -9.67 -1.84
C ALA A 273 12.36 -10.43 -0.55
N ASP A 274 13.62 -10.87 -0.43
CA ASP A 274 14.07 -11.65 0.74
C ASP A 274 13.80 -10.92 2.05
N TRP A 275 14.01 -9.62 2.08
CA TRP A 275 13.87 -8.80 3.26
C TRP A 275 12.41 -8.73 3.71
N VAL A 276 11.46 -8.44 2.81
CA VAL A 276 10.03 -8.40 3.14
C VAL A 276 9.51 -9.77 3.56
N ILE A 277 9.97 -10.84 2.89
CA ILE A 277 9.59 -12.22 3.23
C ILE A 277 10.09 -12.57 4.64
N ARG A 278 11.35 -12.28 4.95
CA ARG A 278 11.96 -12.57 6.26
C ARG A 278 11.36 -11.72 7.37
N ARG A 279 11.11 -10.42 7.13
CA ARG A 279 10.41 -9.53 8.07
C ARG A 279 9.02 -10.08 8.41
N THR A 280 8.29 -10.57 7.41
CA THR A 280 6.94 -11.13 7.59
C THR A 280 6.94 -12.48 8.30
N LEU A 281 7.85 -13.39 7.95
CA LEU A 281 7.75 -14.81 8.30
C LEU A 281 8.79 -15.29 9.32
N GLU A 282 9.81 -14.49 9.62
CA GLU A 282 10.96 -14.91 10.44
C GLU A 282 11.35 -13.97 11.58
N LYS A 283 11.10 -12.66 11.48
CA LYS A 283 11.75 -11.65 12.34
C LYS A 283 11.43 -11.75 13.83
N THR A 284 10.22 -12.11 14.24
CA THR A 284 9.89 -12.09 15.67
C THR A 284 9.11 -13.31 16.08
N PRO A 285 9.41 -13.89 17.25
CA PRO A 285 8.43 -14.71 17.93
C PRO A 285 7.35 -13.73 18.41
N TRP A 286 6.30 -13.54 17.61
CA TRP A 286 5.10 -12.75 17.92
C TRP A 286 4.37 -13.16 19.22
N GLU A 287 4.88 -14.18 19.87
CA GLU A 287 4.40 -14.82 21.09
C GLU A 287 5.25 -14.40 22.32
N VAL A 288 6.29 -13.58 22.13
CA VAL A 288 7.12 -12.99 23.18
C VAL A 288 6.58 -11.62 23.55
N PHE A 289 6.35 -11.40 24.84
CA PHE A 289 5.76 -10.17 25.38
C PHE A 289 6.74 -9.31 26.17
N HIS A 290 7.94 -9.82 26.46
CA HIS A 290 8.99 -9.10 27.17
C HIS A 290 10.23 -9.03 26.30
N HIS A 291 10.76 -7.81 26.14
CA HIS A 291 11.86 -7.49 25.27
C HIS A 291 12.92 -6.73 26.06
N PRO A 292 13.83 -7.43 26.76
CA PRO A 292 14.88 -6.80 27.56
C PRO A 292 15.73 -5.81 26.76
N ASP A 293 15.93 -6.10 25.48
CA ASP A 293 16.68 -5.25 24.55
C ASP A 293 16.02 -3.90 24.26
N ILE A 294 14.70 -3.78 24.46
CA ILE A 294 14.00 -2.49 24.41
C ILE A 294 14.00 -1.84 25.80
N ASP A 295 13.79 -2.65 26.84
CA ASP A 295 13.64 -2.17 28.22
C ASP A 295 14.95 -1.59 28.80
N GLU A 296 16.11 -2.03 28.31
CA GLU A 296 17.45 -1.70 28.82
C GLU A 296 18.25 -0.73 27.93
N GLU A 297 17.65 -0.10 26.92
CA GLU A 297 18.37 0.81 26.02
C GLU A 297 18.68 2.16 26.72
N GLU A 298 19.94 2.35 27.12
CA GLU A 298 20.41 3.47 27.94
C GLU A 298 20.80 4.74 27.14
N ASP A 299 20.86 4.66 25.80
CA ASP A 299 21.44 5.71 24.94
C ASP A 299 20.49 6.89 24.62
N PHE A 300 19.22 6.84 25.03
CA PHE A 300 18.22 7.87 24.72
C PHE A 300 17.90 8.79 25.91
N MET A 301 17.60 10.07 25.61
CA MET A 301 16.94 10.97 26.58
C MET A 301 15.58 10.38 26.98
N GLU A 302 15.15 10.58 28.23
CA GLU A 302 13.97 9.90 28.81
C GLU A 302 12.69 10.06 27.97
N ASP A 303 12.47 11.23 27.36
CA ASP A 303 11.32 11.49 26.47
C ASP A 303 11.44 10.79 25.11
N ALA A 304 12.61 10.87 24.47
CA ALA A 304 12.90 10.16 23.23
C ALA A 304 12.89 8.63 23.40
N PHE A 305 13.26 8.13 24.59
CA PHE A 305 13.24 6.72 24.93
C PHE A 305 11.81 6.16 24.96
N LEU A 306 10.84 6.91 25.50
CA LEU A 306 9.44 6.45 25.54
C LEU A 306 8.86 6.31 24.13
N ASP A 307 9.09 7.30 23.27
CA ASP A 307 8.64 7.25 21.86
C ASP A 307 9.33 6.11 21.10
N TYR A 308 10.63 5.90 21.31
CA TYR A 308 11.38 4.79 20.75
C TYR A 308 10.84 3.44 21.22
N ARG A 309 10.67 3.26 22.53
CA ARG A 309 10.18 2.02 23.14
C ARG A 309 8.79 1.66 22.64
N ASP A 310 7.86 2.62 22.67
CA ASP A 310 6.47 2.39 22.25
C ASP A 310 6.42 2.03 20.76
N TYR A 311 7.26 2.66 19.95
CA TYR A 311 7.40 2.33 18.54
C TYR A 311 8.00 0.93 18.30
N GLU A 312 9.08 0.57 18.98
CA GLU A 312 9.69 -0.76 18.87
C GLU A 312 8.72 -1.87 19.32
N LEU A 313 7.94 -1.62 20.37
CA LEU A 313 6.87 -2.52 20.80
C LEU A 313 5.79 -2.65 19.73
N GLU A 314 5.38 -1.56 19.07
CA GLU A 314 4.45 -1.63 17.93
C GLU A 314 5.00 -2.49 16.79
N GLN A 315 6.30 -2.37 16.47
CA GLN A 315 6.95 -3.18 15.42
C GLN A 315 7.00 -4.68 15.75
N ARG A 316 6.92 -5.05 17.03
CA ARG A 316 6.97 -6.44 17.52
C ARG A 316 5.60 -7.00 17.90
N ASP A 317 4.55 -6.16 17.93
CA ASP A 317 3.17 -6.62 18.07
C ASP A 317 2.78 -7.44 16.83
N VAL A 318 2.11 -8.58 17.07
CA VAL A 318 1.60 -9.46 16.02
C VAL A 318 0.76 -8.74 14.97
N ARG A 319 0.05 -7.66 15.35
CA ARG A 319 -0.77 -6.82 14.46
C ARG A 319 0.03 -6.11 13.39
N SER A 320 1.34 -5.94 13.55
CA SER A 320 2.21 -5.44 12.47
C SER A 320 2.18 -6.35 11.23
N LEU A 321 1.77 -7.62 11.38
CA LEU A 321 1.54 -8.50 10.23
C LEU A 321 0.42 -8.02 9.30
N ASN A 322 -0.51 -7.18 9.75
CA ASN A 322 -1.47 -6.54 8.85
C ASN A 322 -0.78 -5.65 7.81
N TYR A 323 0.40 -5.10 8.13
CA TYR A 323 1.24 -4.36 7.20
C TYR A 323 2.12 -5.29 6.35
N TRP A 324 2.82 -6.24 6.99
CA TRP A 324 3.84 -7.05 6.31
C TRP A 324 3.28 -8.10 5.33
N VAL A 325 2.18 -8.77 5.71
CA VAL A 325 1.61 -9.88 4.93
C VAL A 325 1.19 -9.46 3.52
N PRO A 326 0.52 -8.32 3.29
CA PRO A 326 0.24 -7.84 1.94
C PRO A 326 1.46 -7.72 1.02
N GLY A 327 2.59 -7.21 1.53
CA GLY A 327 3.83 -7.10 0.76
C GLY A 327 4.40 -8.47 0.40
N ALA A 328 4.56 -9.36 1.38
CA ALA A 328 5.03 -10.72 1.11
C ALA A 328 4.08 -11.52 0.19
N ALA A 329 2.78 -11.30 0.32
CA ALA A 329 1.78 -11.96 -0.50
C ALA A 329 1.88 -11.58 -1.99
N ALA A 330 2.21 -10.33 -2.31
CA ALA A 330 2.44 -9.90 -3.69
C ALA A 330 3.51 -10.78 -4.37
N TRP A 331 4.59 -11.08 -3.65
CA TRP A 331 5.67 -11.93 -4.13
C TRP A 331 5.27 -13.39 -4.29
N PHE A 332 4.66 -14.01 -3.27
CA PHE A 332 4.32 -15.43 -3.38
C PHE A 332 3.18 -15.69 -4.36
N LYS A 333 2.20 -14.79 -4.50
CA LYS A 333 1.10 -14.97 -5.46
C LYS A 333 1.58 -15.02 -6.91
N LEU A 334 2.59 -14.21 -7.25
CA LEU A 334 3.08 -14.11 -8.64
C LEU A 334 4.35 -14.93 -8.89
N ASN A 335 5.26 -14.98 -7.92
CA ASN A 335 6.62 -15.49 -8.10
C ASN A 335 6.93 -16.73 -7.25
N SER A 336 5.93 -17.38 -6.63
CA SER A 336 6.18 -18.55 -5.78
C SER A 336 6.96 -19.67 -6.48
N LYS A 337 6.77 -19.89 -7.78
CA LYS A 337 7.56 -20.88 -8.55
C LYS A 337 9.03 -20.48 -8.67
N VAL A 338 9.29 -19.20 -8.94
CA VAL A 338 10.66 -18.66 -9.02
C VAL A 338 11.33 -18.80 -7.66
N ILE A 339 10.67 -18.32 -6.61
CA ILE A 339 11.17 -18.37 -5.22
C ILE A 339 11.44 -19.82 -4.77
N TYR A 340 10.54 -20.76 -5.09
CA TYR A 340 10.73 -22.17 -4.75
C TYR A 340 11.96 -22.80 -5.44
N GLY A 341 12.29 -22.32 -6.64
CA GLY A 341 13.45 -22.75 -7.40
C GLY A 341 14.77 -22.08 -6.99
N MET A 342 14.75 -21.10 -6.08
CA MET A 342 15.96 -20.42 -5.63
C MET A 342 16.75 -21.27 -4.64
N GLU A 343 18.07 -21.20 -4.77
CA GLU A 343 19.04 -21.83 -3.87
C GLU A 343 20.23 -20.88 -3.66
N GLY A 344 20.91 -20.98 -2.52
CA GLY A 344 22.10 -20.19 -2.22
C GLY A 344 21.82 -18.93 -1.40
N PRO A 345 22.76 -17.98 -1.32
CA PRO A 345 22.68 -16.86 -0.40
C PRO A 345 21.53 -15.90 -0.71
N MET A 346 21.02 -15.26 0.35
CA MET A 346 20.08 -14.13 0.29
C MET A 346 20.85 -12.81 0.35
N SER A 347 20.30 -11.75 -0.25
CA SER A 347 20.95 -10.44 -0.33
C SER A 347 21.02 -9.73 1.03
N HIS A 348 19.98 -9.90 1.86
CA HIS A 348 19.82 -9.15 3.12
C HIS A 348 19.87 -10.03 4.37
N GLU A 349 20.46 -11.23 4.28
CA GLU A 349 20.62 -12.14 5.42
C GLU A 349 21.94 -11.93 6.16
N HIS A 350 21.90 -11.10 7.19
CA HIS A 350 23.05 -10.80 8.03
C HIS A 350 23.14 -11.70 9.27
N ASP A 351 24.33 -11.80 9.87
CA ASP A 351 24.55 -12.59 11.10
C ASP A 351 23.90 -11.98 12.35
N TRP A 352 23.68 -10.67 12.33
CA TRP A 352 23.07 -9.92 13.44
C TRP A 352 21.54 -9.86 13.37
N ASP A 353 20.90 -10.31 12.29
CA ASP A 353 19.43 -10.28 12.17
C ASP A 353 18.86 -11.53 12.84
N GLU A 354 18.30 -11.34 14.03
CA GLU A 354 17.67 -12.43 14.78
C GLU A 354 16.42 -12.92 14.05
N THR A 355 16.33 -14.25 13.91
CA THR A 355 15.16 -14.86 13.26
C THR A 355 14.73 -16.16 13.95
N ASN A 356 13.46 -16.49 13.76
CA ASN A 356 12.89 -17.77 14.16
C ASN A 356 13.25 -18.92 13.21
N TRP A 357 13.81 -18.63 12.02
CA TRP A 357 14.33 -19.68 11.15
C TRP A 357 15.61 -20.25 11.75
N LYS A 358 15.60 -21.55 12.07
CA LYS A 358 16.74 -22.28 12.68
C LYS A 358 17.50 -23.18 11.70
N GLY A 359 17.11 -23.18 10.42
CA GLY A 359 17.82 -23.94 9.39
C GLY A 359 18.99 -23.17 8.79
N THR A 360 19.57 -23.73 7.72
CA THR A 360 20.69 -23.10 7.00
C THR A 360 20.26 -21.76 6.39
N LYS A 361 21.19 -20.79 6.42
CA LYS A 361 21.07 -19.53 5.70
C LYS A 361 20.89 -19.72 4.19
N GLY A 362 20.24 -18.76 3.57
CA GLY A 362 19.96 -18.67 2.14
C GLY A 362 18.57 -19.15 1.74
N TRP A 363 18.33 -19.10 0.44
CA TRP A 363 17.20 -19.71 -0.23
C TRP A 363 17.31 -21.24 -0.17
N SER A 364 16.22 -21.89 0.24
CA SER A 364 16.13 -23.35 0.21
C SER A 364 14.68 -23.82 0.24
N LYS A 365 14.43 -25.02 -0.31
CA LYS A 365 13.12 -25.67 -0.24
C LYS A 365 12.65 -25.95 1.19
N LYS A 366 13.58 -26.18 2.13
CA LYS A 366 13.25 -26.34 3.55
C LYS A 366 12.74 -25.03 4.16
N ARG A 367 13.39 -23.91 3.86
CA ARG A 367 12.97 -22.58 4.31
C ARG A 367 11.63 -22.18 3.69
N PHE A 368 11.43 -22.51 2.41
CA PHE A 368 10.15 -22.34 1.73
C PHE A 368 9.02 -23.12 2.42
N ALA A 369 9.26 -24.37 2.82
CA ALA A 369 8.28 -25.16 3.57
C ALA A 369 7.95 -24.53 4.94
N TYR A 370 8.97 -24.03 5.64
CA TYR A 370 8.76 -23.28 6.88
C TYR A 370 7.89 -22.04 6.66
N TRP A 371 8.11 -21.27 5.57
CA TRP A 371 7.27 -20.12 5.23
C TRP A 371 5.80 -20.48 4.97
N ILE A 372 5.51 -21.66 4.40
CA ILE A 372 4.13 -22.18 4.29
C ILE A 372 3.52 -22.32 5.68
N GLU A 373 4.20 -23.00 6.60
CA GLU A 373 3.72 -23.20 7.98
C GLU A 373 3.47 -21.87 8.69
N ARG A 374 4.33 -20.87 8.45
CA ARG A 374 4.16 -19.52 8.99
C ARG A 374 2.91 -18.84 8.45
N PHE A 375 2.66 -18.85 7.14
CA PHE A 375 1.42 -18.30 6.60
C PHE A 375 0.17 -19.02 7.13
N GLU A 376 0.21 -20.33 7.33
CA GLU A 376 -0.90 -21.09 7.93
C GLU A 376 -1.14 -20.77 9.41
N TRP A 377 -0.08 -20.43 10.14
CA TRP A 377 -0.21 -19.91 11.50
C TRP A 377 -0.84 -18.51 11.47
N ILE A 378 -0.33 -17.60 10.61
CA ILE A 378 -0.86 -16.23 10.43
C ILE A 378 -2.36 -16.26 10.12
N SER A 379 -2.82 -17.17 9.26
CA SER A 379 -4.24 -17.26 8.88
C SER A 379 -5.19 -17.60 10.04
N LYS A 380 -4.65 -18.06 11.18
CA LYS A 380 -5.39 -18.44 12.39
C LYS A 380 -5.27 -17.42 13.53
N VAL A 381 -4.36 -16.45 13.45
CA VAL A 381 -4.13 -15.46 14.52
C VAL A 381 -5.35 -14.55 14.69
N THR A 382 -6.02 -14.64 15.84
CA THR A 382 -7.29 -13.92 16.07
C THR A 382 -7.14 -12.39 16.06
N ALA A 383 -5.99 -11.87 16.50
CA ALA A 383 -5.71 -10.44 16.55
C ALA A 383 -5.57 -9.76 15.17
N LEU A 384 -5.40 -10.54 14.09
CA LEU A 384 -5.24 -10.02 12.73
C LEU A 384 -6.57 -9.76 12.04
N GLU A 385 -6.54 -8.85 11.07
CA GLU A 385 -7.67 -8.54 10.22
C GLU A 385 -8.10 -9.74 9.37
N LYS A 386 -9.38 -9.76 8.99
CA LYS A 386 -9.93 -10.83 8.16
C LYS A 386 -9.23 -10.91 6.79
N SER A 387 -8.98 -9.76 6.17
CA SER A 387 -8.25 -9.59 4.91
C SER A 387 -6.86 -10.21 4.99
N THR A 388 -6.08 -9.85 6.01
CA THR A 388 -4.73 -10.40 6.28
C THR A 388 -4.74 -11.91 6.42
N LYS A 389 -5.68 -12.45 7.21
CA LYS A 389 -5.81 -13.91 7.40
C LYS A 389 -6.16 -14.65 6.11
N GLN A 390 -7.10 -14.11 5.33
CA GLN A 390 -7.46 -14.67 4.03
C GLN A 390 -6.27 -14.64 3.07
N LEU A 391 -5.56 -13.52 3.03
CA LEU A 391 -4.39 -13.35 2.17
C LEU A 391 -3.27 -14.32 2.53
N ALA A 392 -2.99 -14.52 3.82
CA ALA A 392 -2.04 -15.51 4.31
C ALA A 392 -2.44 -16.93 3.91
N GLN A 393 -3.73 -17.30 4.07
CA GLN A 393 -4.24 -18.61 3.66
C GLN A 393 -4.06 -18.84 2.15
N GLU A 394 -4.44 -17.86 1.33
CA GLU A 394 -4.27 -17.93 -0.12
C GLU A 394 -2.79 -18.11 -0.52
N CYS A 395 -1.87 -17.43 0.17
CA CYS A 395 -0.43 -17.60 -0.07
C CYS A 395 0.04 -19.00 0.27
N ALA A 396 -0.34 -19.53 1.45
CA ALA A 396 -0.01 -20.90 1.83
C ALA A 396 -0.53 -21.90 0.79
N ASP A 397 -1.75 -21.73 0.29
CA ASP A 397 -2.34 -22.61 -0.72
C ASP A 397 -1.60 -22.53 -2.07
N VAL A 398 -1.24 -21.31 -2.52
CA VAL A 398 -0.42 -21.12 -3.73
C VAL A 398 0.93 -21.83 -3.60
N MET A 399 1.62 -21.60 -2.47
CA MET A 399 2.95 -22.16 -2.22
C MET A 399 2.92 -23.68 -2.13
N LYS A 400 1.90 -24.27 -1.48
CA LYS A 400 1.70 -25.72 -1.44
C LYS A 400 1.46 -26.32 -2.82
N ARG A 401 0.67 -25.65 -3.67
CA ARG A 401 0.49 -26.10 -5.07
C ARG A 401 1.81 -26.11 -5.82
N VAL A 402 2.64 -25.08 -5.66
CA VAL A 402 3.97 -25.03 -6.28
C VAL A 402 4.87 -26.15 -5.76
N GLN A 403 4.91 -26.38 -4.44
CA GLN A 403 5.69 -27.44 -3.82
C GLN A 403 5.23 -28.84 -4.29
N GLY A 404 3.92 -29.09 -4.32
CA GLY A 404 3.34 -30.37 -4.73
C GLY A 404 3.48 -30.66 -6.22
N ASN A 405 3.38 -29.63 -7.07
CA ASN A 405 3.62 -29.75 -8.51
C ASN A 405 5.12 -29.89 -8.87
N SER A 406 6.00 -29.72 -7.89
CA SER A 406 7.46 -29.82 -8.05
C SER A 406 8.04 -31.01 -7.28
N GLY A 407 7.20 -31.98 -6.89
CA GLY A 407 7.63 -33.30 -6.45
C GLY A 407 8.30 -34.07 -7.59
N PRO A 408 9.17 -35.06 -7.27
CA PRO A 408 10.05 -35.73 -8.23
C PRO A 408 9.34 -36.34 -9.44
#